data_AF-A0A359E5S6-F1
#
_entry.id   AF-A0A359E5S6-F1
#
_cell.length_a   1.000
_cell.length_b   1.000
_cell.length_c   1.000
_cell.angle_alpha   90.00
_cell.angle_beta   90.00
_cell.angle_gamma   90.00
#
_symmetry.space_group_name_H-M   'P 1'
#
loop_
_entity.id
_entity.type
_entity.pdbx_description
1 polymer ?
#
loop_
_entity_poly.entity_id
_entity_poly.type
_entity_poly.pdbx_seq_one_letter_code
_entity_poly.pdbx_strand_id
1 'polypeptide(L)' 'MAKPAATISTNICYHCGELCQDETTRFENKLFCCTGCKTAFQILDESGL' A
#
# COMPACT_ATOMS: atom_id res chain seq x y z
N MET A 1 -17.47 -13.77 16.66
CA MET A 1 -17.09 -12.68 15.73
C MET A 1 -15.95 -13.22 14.87
N ALA A 2 -16.25 -13.77 13.69
CA ALA A 2 -15.23 -14.28 12.77
C ALA A 2 -15.23 -13.36 11.55
N LYS A 3 -14.21 -12.50 11.39
CA LYS A 3 -13.91 -11.90 10.08
C LYS A 3 -13.34 -13.05 9.25
N PRO A 4 -14.06 -13.57 8.23
CA PRO A 4 -13.58 -14.70 7.47
C PRO A 4 -12.44 -14.24 6.57
N ALA A 5 -11.41 -15.08 6.52
CA ALA A 5 -10.46 -15.27 5.43
C ALA A 5 -9.94 -13.99 4.76
N ALA A 6 -8.84 -13.47 5.32
CA ALA A 6 -7.87 -12.71 4.56
C ALA A 6 -7.46 -13.54 3.33
N THR A 7 -8.00 -13.19 2.17
CA THR A 7 -7.45 -13.57 0.88
C THR A 7 -6.00 -13.13 0.88
N ILE A 8 -5.06 -14.08 0.80
CA ILE A 8 -3.62 -13.81 0.74
C ILE A 8 -3.36 -13.13 -0.61
N SER A 9 -3.63 -11.82 -0.68
CA SER A 9 -3.23 -10.98 -1.81
C SER A 9 -1.77 -10.67 -1.62
N THR A 10 -0.92 -11.25 -2.46
CA THR A 10 0.51 -10.93 -2.57
C THR A 10 0.71 -9.52 -3.15
N ASN A 11 0.25 -8.50 -2.43
CA ASN A 11 0.36 -7.12 -2.82
C ASN A 11 1.65 -6.55 -2.23
N ILE A 12 2.63 -6.30 -3.09
CA ILE A 12 3.90 -5.71 -2.69
C ILE A 12 3.72 -4.19 -2.62
N CYS A 13 4.12 -3.58 -1.51
CA CYS A 13 4.09 -2.14 -1.37
C CYS A 13 5.18 -1.50 -2.23
N TYR A 14 4.80 -0.51 -3.03
CA TYR A 14 5.73 0.24 -3.88
C TYR A 14 6.74 1.09 -3.09
N HIS A 15 6.37 1.51 -1.88
CA HIS A 15 7.22 2.39 -1.05
C HIS A 15 8.28 1.61 -0.28
N CYS A 16 7.90 0.57 0.47
CA CYS A 16 8.84 -0.22 1.28
C CYS A 16 9.33 -1.50 0.59
N GLY A 17 8.70 -1.93 -0.51
CA GLY A 17 9.06 -3.16 -1.21
C GLY A 17 8.63 -4.44 -0.48
N GLU A 18 7.86 -4.33 0.62
CA GLU A 18 7.43 -5.48 1.41
C GLU A 18 6.02 -5.97 1.04
N LEU A 19 5.75 -7.23 1.36
CA LEU A 19 4.41 -7.82 1.21
C LEU A 19 3.45 -7.22 2.22
N CYS A 20 2.36 -6.66 1.73
CA CYS A 20 1.30 -6.18 2.58
C CYS A 20 0.46 -7.37 3.06
N GLN A 21 0.37 -7.54 4.37
CA GLN A 21 -0.28 -8.71 4.97
C GLN A 21 -1.82 -8.60 5.03
N ASP A 22 -2.37 -7.39 4.92
CA ASP A 22 -3.79 -7.10 5.09
C ASP A 22 -4.34 -6.20 3.96
N GLU A 23 -4.84 -5.02 4.29
CA GLU A 23 -5.43 -4.08 3.34
C GLU A 23 -4.38 -3.21 2.67
N THR A 24 -4.26 -3.35 1.35
CA THR A 24 -3.46 -2.43 0.54
C THR A 24 -4.30 -1.33 -0.05
N THR A 25 -3.78 -0.11 0.03
CA THR A 25 -4.35 1.04 -0.65
C THR A 25 -3.75 1.12 -2.05
N ARG A 26 -4.57 1.30 -3.08
CA ARG A 26 -4.11 1.54 -4.46
C ARG A 26 -4.16 3.04 -4.75
N PHE A 27 -3.06 3.59 -5.24
CA PHE A 27 -2.98 4.99 -5.65
C PHE A 27 -2.15 5.10 -6.93
N GLU A 28 -2.69 5.75 -7.96
CA GLU A 28 -2.03 5.91 -9.26
C GLU A 28 -1.43 4.62 -9.84
N ASN A 29 -2.20 3.53 -9.74
CA ASN A 29 -1.80 2.19 -10.19
C ASN A 29 -0.62 1.57 -9.40
N LYS A 30 -0.22 2.16 -8.27
CA LYS A 30 0.75 1.62 -7.33
C LYS A 30 0.04 1.13 -6.06
N LEU A 31 0.63 0.14 -5.39
CA LEU A 31 0.08 -0.47 -4.17
C LEU A 31 0.86 0.02 -2.94
N PHE A 32 0.15 0.27 -1.85
CA PHE A 32 0.72 0.74 -0.59
C PHE A 32 0.18 -0.06 0.59
N CYS A 33 1.06 -0.49 1.49
CA CYS A 33 0.68 -1.25 2.69
C CYS A 33 -0.11 -0.43 3.71
N CYS A 34 0.03 0.90 3.67
CA CYS A 34 -0.65 1.82 4.58
C CYS A 34 -0.76 3.21 3.97
N THR A 35 -1.64 4.04 4.55
CA THR A 35 -1.78 5.45 4.17
C THR A 35 -0.47 6.21 4.34
N GLY A 36 0.38 5.86 5.33
CA GLY A 36 1.68 6.51 5.51
C GLY A 36 2.60 6.34 4.29
N CYS A 37 2.71 5.12 3.76
CA CYS A 37 3.48 4.85 2.55
C CYS A 37 2.92 5.56 1.31
N LYS A 38 1.58 5.65 1.22
CA LYS A 38 0.91 6.41 0.17
C LYS A 38 1.21 7.91 0.30
N THR A 39 1.09 8.48 1.49
CA THR A 39 1.32 9.90 1.74
C THR A 39 2.77 10.28 1.49
N ALA A 40 3.74 9.44 1.90
CA ALA A 40 5.13 9.65 1.57
C ALA A 40 5.36 9.71 0.05
N PHE A 41 4.77 8.76 -0.69
CA PHE A 41 4.82 8.79 -2.16
C PHE A 41 4.16 10.05 -2.74
N GLN A 42 2.97 10.43 -2.26
CA GLN A 42 2.29 11.65 -2.72
C GLN A 42 3.10 12.90 -2.44
N ILE A 43 3.73 13.02 -1.27
CA ILE A 43 4.58 14.17 -0.95
C ILE A 43 5.78 14.23 -1.90
N LEU A 44 6.44 13.09 -2.16
CA LEU A 44 7.58 13.02 -3.08
C LEU A 44 7.17 13.34 -4.53
N ASP A 45 6.03 12.81 -4.98
CA ASP A 45 5.49 13.02 -6.34
C ASP A 45 5.00 14.47 -6.53
N GLU A 46 4.24 15.00 -5.57
CA GLU A 46 3.76 16.39 -5.59
C GLU A 46 4.90 17.40 -5.46
N SER A 47 6.00 17.03 -4.77
CA SER A 47 7.21 17.86 -4.70
C SER A 47 7.98 17.91 -6.02
N GLY A 48 7.63 17.10 -7.03
CA GLY A 48 8.22 17.13 -8.37
C GLY A 48 9.71 16.78 -8.42
N LEU A 49 10.18 15.93 -7.49
CA LEU A 49 11.56 15.44 -7.44
C LEU A 49 11.81 14.30 -8.44
#